data_AF-A0A356ZVQ2-F1
#
_entry.id   AF-A0A356ZVQ2-F1
#
_cell.length_a   1.000
_cell.length_b   1.000
_cell.length_c   1.000
_cell.angle_alpha   90.00
_cell.angle_beta   90.00
_cell.angle_gamma   90.00
#
_symmetry.space_group_name_H-M   'P 1'
#
loop_
_entity.id
_entity.type
_entity.pdbx_description
1 polymer ?
#
loop_
_entity_poly.entity_id
_entity_poly.type
_entity_poly.pdbx_seq_one_letter_code
_entity_poly.pdbx_strand_id
1 'polypeptide(L)'
;MPTLAHKIRLDPMPDQIRYFKQAAGTARFVWNWALAEWNRQYAAGPHPNAQALKKQFNAIKYEQFPWLRNIHRDAHAQPFAD
;
A
#
# COMPACT_ATOMS: atom_id res chain seq x y z
N MET A 1 35.56 5.15 13.70
CA MET A 1 35.60 3.71 13.36
C MET A 1 34.28 3.36 12.70
N PRO A 2 34.22 2.95 11.42
CA PRO A 2 32.96 2.49 10.84
C PRO A 2 32.52 1.18 11.50
N THR A 3 31.25 1.11 11.90
CA THR A 3 30.67 -0.08 12.52
C THR A 3 30.52 -1.18 11.46
N LEU A 4 31.19 -2.32 11.66
CA LEU A 4 30.98 -3.52 10.84
C LEU A 4 29.63 -4.15 11.23
N ALA A 5 28.62 -3.96 10.40
CA ALA A 5 27.31 -4.60 10.55
C ALA A 5 27.18 -5.78 9.58
N HIS A 6 26.61 -6.89 10.06
CA HIS A 6 26.29 -8.03 9.22
C HIS A 6 25.21 -7.66 8.19
N LYS A 7 25.48 -7.88 6.91
CA LYS A 7 24.56 -7.59 5.80
C LYS A 7 24.01 -8.90 5.24
N ILE A 8 22.69 -9.06 5.30
CA ILE A 8 21.98 -10.20 4.72
C ILE A 8 21.21 -9.71 3.50
N ARG A 9 21.27 -10.49 2.41
CA ARG A 9 20.42 -10.32 1.23
C ARG A 9 19.45 -11.50 1.16
N LEU A 10 18.23 -11.22 0.69
CA LEU A 10 17.28 -12.26 0.31
C LEU A 10 17.68 -12.89 -1.03
N ASP A 11 17.63 -14.21 -1.13
CA ASP A 11 17.74 -14.96 -2.39
C ASP A 11 16.38 -15.61 -2.73
N PRO A 12 15.44 -14.85 -3.31
CA PRO A 12 14.07 -15.31 -3.48
C PRO A 12 13.90 -16.23 -4.70
N MET A 13 13.04 -17.24 -4.54
CA MET A 13 12.55 -18.09 -5.61
C MET A 13 11.70 -17.29 -6.62
N PRO A 14 11.54 -17.75 -7.87
CA PRO A 14 10.76 -17.05 -8.90
C PRO A 14 9.35 -16.62 -8.46
N ASP A 15 8.65 -17.48 -7.71
CA ASP A 15 7.33 -17.17 -7.18
C ASP A 15 7.34 -16.06 -6.11
N GLN A 16 8.39 -16.02 -5.29
CA GLN A 16 8.57 -14.95 -4.29
C GLN A 16 8.89 -13.62 -4.98
N ILE A 17 9.73 -13.63 -6.04
CA ILE A 17 10.00 -12.43 -6.85
C ILE A 17 8.71 -11.89 -7.46
N ARG A 18 7.88 -12.77 -8.03
CA ARG A 18 6.57 -12.39 -8.58
C ARG A 18 5.70 -11.76 -7.51
N TYR A 19 5.62 -12.39 -6.34
CA TYR A 19 4.84 -11.87 -5.23
C TYR A 19 5.33 -10.52 -4.74
N PHE A 20 6.64 -10.32 -4.57
CA PHE A 20 7.20 -9.03 -4.14
C PHE A 20 6.90 -7.91 -5.13
N LYS A 21 6.95 -8.18 -6.44
CA LYS A 21 6.52 -7.23 -7.47
C LYS A 21 5.04 -6.88 -7.33
N GLN A 22 4.19 -7.87 -7.10
CA GLN A 22 2.76 -7.64 -6.87
C GLN A 22 2.52 -6.82 -5.60
N ALA A 23 3.18 -7.14 -4.49
CA ALA A 23 3.05 -6.41 -3.23
C ALA A 23 3.53 -4.95 -3.37
N ALA A 24 4.67 -4.71 -4.02
CA ALA A 24 5.17 -3.36 -4.29
C ALA A 24 4.21 -2.57 -5.20
N GLY A 25 3.70 -3.22 -6.26
CA GLY A 25 2.67 -2.63 -7.13
C GLY A 25 1.38 -2.32 -6.39
N THR A 26 1.00 -3.15 -5.43
CA THR A 26 -0.16 -2.93 -4.56
C THR A 26 0.00 -1.69 -3.71
N ALA A 27 1.14 -1.53 -3.04
CA ALA A 27 1.43 -0.34 -2.24
C ALA A 27 1.35 0.93 -3.08
N ARG A 28 1.95 0.91 -4.28
CA ARG A 28 1.88 2.05 -5.21
C ARG A 28 0.46 2.34 -5.68
N PHE A 29 -0.31 1.30 -5.98
CA PHE A 29 -1.71 1.44 -6.39
C PHE A 29 -2.55 2.10 -5.29
N VAL A 30 -2.44 1.63 -4.05
CA VAL A 30 -3.20 2.17 -2.91
C VAL A 30 -2.80 3.59 -2.59
N TRP A 31 -1.51 3.92 -2.64
CA TRP A 31 -1.04 5.30 -2.51
C TRP A 31 -1.70 6.23 -3.55
N ASN A 32 -1.68 5.83 -4.82
CA ASN A 32 -2.26 6.63 -5.89
C ASN A 32 -3.78 6.78 -5.73
N TRP A 33 -4.47 5.72 -5.31
CA TRP A 33 -5.89 5.78 -4.97
C TRP A 33 -6.16 6.78 -3.84
N ALA A 34 -5.38 6.69 -2.76
CA ALA A 34 -5.53 7.57 -1.60
C ALA A 34 -5.25 9.03 -1.96
N LEU A 35 -4.22 9.30 -2.76
CA LEU A 35 -3.88 10.65 -3.23
C LEU A 35 -4.98 11.23 -4.14
N ALA A 36 -5.54 10.43 -5.05
CA ALA A 36 -6.64 10.86 -5.89
C ALA A 36 -7.88 11.21 -5.06
N GLU A 37 -8.23 10.37 -4.10
CA GLU A 37 -9.37 10.59 -3.21
C GLU A 37 -9.14 11.77 -2.25
N TRP A 38 -7.92 11.94 -1.76
CA TRP A 38 -7.50 13.11 -0.98
C TRP A 38 -7.74 14.40 -1.76
N ASN A 39 -7.24 14.47 -3.01
CA ASN A 39 -7.41 15.65 -3.86
C ASN A 39 -8.89 15.93 -4.17
N ARG A 40 -9.68 14.88 -4.41
CA ARG A 40 -11.13 14.98 -4.64
C ARG A 40 -11.84 15.57 -3.42
N GLN A 41 -11.55 15.08 -2.22
CA GLN A 41 -12.13 15.60 -0.98
C GLN A 41 -11.67 17.02 -0.71
N TYR A 42 -10.38 17.31 -0.85
CA TYR A 42 -9.84 18.65 -0.63
C TYR A 42 -10.51 19.70 -1.54
N ALA A 43 -10.69 19.40 -2.83
CA ALA A 43 -11.38 20.27 -3.77
C ALA A 43 -12.86 20.52 -3.43
N ALA A 44 -13.51 19.60 -2.72
CA ALA A 44 -14.89 19.73 -2.29
C ALA A 44 -15.08 20.54 -0.99
N GLY A 45 -13.99 21.01 -0.37
CA GLY A 45 -14.01 21.80 0.87
C GLY A 45 -13.66 21.08 2.20
N PRO A 46 -13.83 19.76 2.40
CA PRO A 46 -13.36 19.12 3.63
C PRO A 46 -11.83 19.04 3.72
N HIS A 47 -11.33 18.98 4.97
CA HIS A 47 -9.95 18.63 5.26
C HIS A 47 -9.83 17.10 5.30
N PRO A 48 -9.29 16.45 4.27
CA PRO A 48 -9.17 14.99 4.24
C PRO A 48 -8.31 14.49 5.41
N ASN A 49 -8.61 13.25 5.83
CA ASN A 49 -7.95 12.59 6.95
C ASN A 49 -7.51 11.19 6.50
N ALA A 50 -6.22 10.86 6.68
CA ALA A 50 -5.66 9.60 6.22
C ALA A 50 -6.37 8.37 6.81
N GLN A 51 -6.75 8.42 8.09
CA GLN A 51 -7.48 7.34 8.75
C GLN A 51 -8.92 7.20 8.21
N ALA A 52 -9.56 8.31 7.83
CA ALA A 52 -10.86 8.30 7.16
C ALA A 52 -10.76 7.69 5.75
N LEU A 53 -9.73 8.06 4.97
CA LEU A 53 -9.46 7.45 3.66
C LEU A 53 -9.20 5.95 3.77
N LYS A 54 -8.43 5.51 4.77
CA LYS A 54 -8.21 4.10 5.05
C LYS A 54 -9.51 3.35 5.32
N LYS A 55 -10.45 3.95 6.07
CA LYS A 55 -11.78 3.38 6.31
C LYS A 55 -12.58 3.26 5.01
N GLN A 56 -12.59 4.31 4.17
CA GLN A 56 -13.27 4.29 2.87
C GLN A 56 -12.70 3.20 1.96
N PHE A 57 -11.38 3.11 1.83
CA PHE A 57 -10.73 2.08 1.04
C PHE A 57 -11.07 0.68 1.55
N ASN A 58 -11.00 0.45 2.87
CA ASN A 58 -11.31 -0.85 3.46
C ASN A 58 -12.76 -1.30 3.22
N ALA A 59 -13.70 -0.36 3.07
CA ALA A 59 -15.09 -0.69 2.76
C ALA A 59 -15.27 -1.25 1.35
N ILE A 60 -14.46 -0.80 0.38
CA ILE A 60 -14.62 -1.14 -1.05
C ILE A 60 -13.59 -2.15 -1.58
N LYS A 61 -12.45 -2.31 -0.89
CA LYS A 61 -11.23 -2.88 -1.49
C LYS A 61 -11.40 -4.29 -2.06
N TYR A 62 -12.19 -5.15 -1.42
CA TYR A 62 -12.36 -6.53 -1.88
C TYR A 62 -13.49 -6.70 -2.90
N GLU A 63 -14.37 -5.71 -3.00
CA GLU A 63 -15.42 -5.64 -4.01
C GLU A 63 -14.85 -5.07 -5.31
N GLN A 64 -14.20 -3.92 -5.23
CA GLN A 64 -13.63 -3.24 -6.40
C GLN A 64 -12.29 -3.82 -6.86
N PHE A 65 -11.48 -4.33 -5.92
CA PHE A 65 -10.14 -4.86 -6.19
C PHE A 65 -9.97 -6.27 -5.61
N PRO A 66 -10.74 -7.26 -6.11
CA PRO A 66 -10.83 -8.59 -5.49
C PRO A 66 -9.48 -9.33 -5.41
N TRP A 67 -8.53 -8.99 -6.28
CA TRP A 67 -7.17 -9.51 -6.29
C TRP A 67 -6.38 -9.21 -5.00
N LEU A 68 -6.77 -8.17 -4.23
CA LEU A 68 -6.15 -7.84 -2.94
C LEU A 68 -6.27 -8.96 -1.91
N ARG A 69 -7.24 -9.87 -2.04
CA ARG A 69 -7.36 -11.05 -1.16
C ARG A 69 -6.11 -11.95 -1.19
N ASN A 70 -5.35 -11.90 -2.29
CA ASN A 70 -4.15 -12.70 -2.48
C ASN A 70 -2.86 -11.96 -2.11
N ILE A 71 -2.95 -10.74 -1.58
CA ILE A 71 -1.81 -9.90 -1.23
C ILE A 71 -1.77 -9.67 0.28
N HIS A 72 -0.56 -9.60 0.84
CA HIS A 72 -0.37 -9.38 2.27
C HIS A 72 -1.01 -8.06 2.67
N ARG A 73 -1.73 -8.07 3.80
CA ARG A 73 -2.49 -6.94 4.32
C ARG A 73 -1.70 -5.63 4.30
N ASP A 74 -0.43 -5.70 4.70
CA ASP A 74 0.38 -4.50 4.89
C ASP A 74 0.71 -3.78 3.58
N ALA A 75 0.78 -4.52 2.46
CA ALA A 75 1.02 -3.92 1.15
C ALA A 75 -0.11 -2.97 0.73
N HIS A 76 -1.33 -3.13 1.28
CA HIS A 76 -2.45 -2.23 1.03
C HIS A 76 -2.93 -1.49 2.29
N ALA A 77 -2.18 -1.53 3.41
CA ALA A 77 -2.54 -0.86 4.66
C ALA A 77 -1.50 0.18 5.12
N GLN A 78 -0.21 -0.06 4.86
CA GLN A 78 0.88 0.87 5.15
C GLN A 78 0.84 2.16 4.32
N PRO A 79 0.35 2.20 3.07
CA PRO A 79 0.26 3.45 2.31
C PRO A 79 -0.62 4.55 2.92
N PHE A 80 -1.33 4.27 4.01
CA PHE A 80 -2.13 5.25 4.78
C PHE A 80 -1.47 5.66 6.12
N ALA A 81 -0.27 5.14 6.42
CA ALA A 81 0.43 5.34 7.68
C ALA A 81 1.59 6.35 7.60
N ASP A 82 1.90 6.82 6.39
CA ASP A 82 2.93 7.83 6.11
C ASP A 82 2.40 9.26 6.29
#